data_AF-A0AAJ2NKV4-F1
#
_entry.id   AF-A0AAJ2NKV4-F1
#
_cell.length_a   1.000
_cell.length_b   1.000
_cell.length_c   1.000
_cell.angle_alpha   90.00
_cell.angle_beta   90.00
_cell.angle_gamma   90.00
#
_symmetry.space_group_name_H-M   'P 1'
#
loop_
_entity.id
_entity.type
_entity.pdbx_description
1 polymer ?
#
loop_
_entity_poly.entity_id
_entity_poly.type
_entity_poly.pdbx_seq_one_letter_code
_entity_poly.pdbx_strand_id
1 'polypeptide(L)' 'MYGIFNNEFENSSVPDAIWFTLTERRESDLPANLLVIYDSGSDELFCLDFNQLDSIGEPKVVSFIPGVALDSQTYETNR' A
#
# COMPACT_ATOMS: atom_id res chain seq x y z
N MET A 1 0.55 -11.64 0.88
CA MET A 1 0.70 -11.00 2.20
C MET A 1 2.16 -10.61 2.34
N TYR A 2 2.42 -9.33 2.61
CA TYR A 2 3.77 -8.76 2.69
C TYR A 2 4.17 -8.46 4.13
N GLY A 3 5.47 -8.37 4.39
CA GLY A 3 6.02 -8.05 5.71
C GLY A 3 7.46 -7.57 5.62
N ILE A 4 8.14 -7.47 6.76
CA ILE A 4 9.58 -7.18 6.79
C ILE A 4 10.31 -8.52 6.57
N PHE A 5 10.98 -8.66 5.43
CA PHE A 5 11.69 -9.89 5.07
C PHE A 5 13.16 -9.85 5.54
N ASN A 6 13.81 -8.68 5.45
CA ASN A 6 15.17 -8.44 5.93
C ASN A 6 15.37 -6.93 6.22
N ASN A 7 16.61 -6.51 6.50
CA ASN A 7 16.97 -5.10 6.72
C ASN A 7 17.42 -4.38 5.43
N GLU A 8 17.25 -5.01 4.26
CA GLU A 8 17.60 -4.43 2.96
C GLU A 8 16.34 -3.92 2.27
N PHE A 9 15.98 -2.66 2.52
CA PHE A 9 14.69 -2.12 2.07
C PHE A 9 14.69 -1.56 0.64
N GLU A 10 15.85 -1.34 0.04
CA GLU A 10 15.98 -0.68 -1.27
C GLU A 10 16.38 -1.63 -2.40
N ASN A 11 17.09 -2.73 -2.08
CA ASN A 11 17.54 -3.76 -3.02
C ASN A 11 16.90 -5.12 -2.70
N SER A 12 15.57 -5.15 -2.63
CA SER A 12 14.80 -6.35 -2.24
C SER A 12 13.85 -6.79 -3.35
N SER A 13 12.95 -7.70 -3.01
CA SER A 13 11.81 -8.08 -3.83
C SER A 13 10.63 -8.43 -2.93
N VAL A 14 9.47 -8.69 -3.53
CA VAL A 14 8.39 -9.42 -2.86
C VAL A 14 8.95 -10.63 -2.10
N PRO A 15 8.53 -10.87 -0.83
CA PRO A 15 7.41 -10.26 -0.10
C PRO A 15 7.78 -9.07 0.82
N ASP A 16 8.86 -8.33 0.57
CA ASP A 16 9.21 -7.16 1.35
C ASP A 16 8.22 -5.99 1.13
N ALA A 17 7.44 -5.69 2.16
CA ALA A 17 6.40 -4.67 2.11
C ALA A 17 6.98 -3.26 1.95
N ILE A 18 8.16 -3.01 2.51
CA ILE A 18 8.81 -1.69 2.46
C ILE A 18 9.34 -1.45 1.06
N TRP A 19 10.09 -2.40 0.52
CA TRP A 19 10.60 -2.32 -0.85
C TRP A 19 9.46 -2.11 -1.83
N PHE A 20 8.40 -2.92 -1.74
CA PHE A 20 7.28 -2.82 -2.67
C PHE A 20 6.54 -1.48 -2.54
N THR A 21 6.32 -1.00 -1.32
CA THR A 21 5.72 0.32 -1.08
C THR A 21 6.57 1.44 -1.68
N LEU A 22 7.90 1.38 -1.55
CA LEU A 22 8.79 2.39 -2.13
C LEU A 22 8.83 2.34 -3.66
N THR A 23 8.72 1.16 -4.26
CA THR A 23 8.58 0.97 -5.71
C THR A 23 7.28 1.62 -6.21
N GLU A 24 6.14 1.30 -5.60
CA GLU A 24 4.84 1.87 -6.01
C GLU A 24 4.76 3.39 -5.81
N ARG A 25 5.44 3.94 -4.80
CA ARG A 25 5.57 5.41 -4.64
C ARG A 25 6.29 6.07 -5.80
N ARG A 26 7.27 5.38 -6.39
CA ARG A 26 8.08 5.89 -7.49
C ARG A 26 7.41 5.68 -8.84
N GLU A 27 6.74 4.55 -9.00
CA GLU A 27 6.23 4.09 -10.30
C GLU A 27 4.74 4.38 -10.52
N SER A 28 3.96 4.47 -9.44
CA SER A 28 2.49 4.56 -9.49
C SER A 28 1.92 5.75 -8.73
N ASP A 29 2.78 6.68 -8.27
CA ASP A 29 2.42 7.82 -7.43
C ASP A 29 1.66 7.44 -6.13
N LEU A 30 1.99 6.26 -5.54
CA LEU A 30 1.38 5.83 -4.28
C LEU A 30 1.54 6.92 -3.19
N PRO A 31 0.46 7.35 -2.51
CA PRO A 31 0.56 8.35 -1.45
C PRO A 31 1.44 7.95 -0.27
N ALA A 32 2.14 8.91 0.33
CA ALA A 32 3.09 8.68 1.42
C ALA A 32 2.45 8.13 2.71
N ASN A 33 1.15 8.37 2.93
CA ASN A 33 0.38 7.85 4.05
C ASN A 33 -0.06 6.38 3.87
N LEU A 34 0.15 5.79 2.69
CA LEU A 34 -0.19 4.40 2.42
C LEU A 34 1.03 3.49 2.56
N LEU A 35 0.78 2.32 3.15
CA LEU A 35 1.71 1.20 3.24
C LEU A 35 1.07 -0.03 2.60
N VAL A 36 1.68 -0.60 1.56
CA VAL A 36 1.14 -1.78 0.87
C VAL A 36 1.35 -3.02 1.73
N ILE A 37 0.29 -3.78 1.96
CA ILE A 37 0.32 -5.03 2.76
C ILE A 37 -0.04 -6.26 1.93
N TYR A 38 -0.68 -6.07 0.78
CA TYR A 38 -1.05 -7.15 -0.12
C TYR A 38 -1.32 -6.65 -1.55
N ASP A 39 -0.73 -7.32 -2.53
CA ASP A 39 -1.13 -7.27 -3.93
C ASP A 39 -2.08 -8.43 -4.22
N SER A 40 -3.26 -8.11 -4.75
CA SER A 40 -4.28 -9.08 -5.12
C SER A 40 -3.90 -9.91 -6.36
N GLY A 41 -2.89 -9.47 -7.12
CA GLY A 41 -2.52 -10.03 -8.43
C GLY A 41 -3.44 -9.55 -9.56
N SER A 42 -4.30 -8.56 -9.30
CA SER A 42 -5.13 -7.87 -10.30
C SER A 42 -4.78 -6.37 -10.33
N ASP A 43 -5.78 -5.50 -10.32
CA ASP A 43 -5.62 -4.05 -10.49
C ASP A 43 -5.55 -3.31 -9.15
N GLU A 44 -5.70 -4.00 -8.01
CA GLU A 44 -5.75 -3.36 -6.69
C GLU A 44 -4.67 -3.83 -5.72
N LEU A 45 -4.14 -2.85 -4.99
CA LEU A 45 -3.24 -3.00 -3.87
C LEU A 45 -3.98 -2.68 -2.57
N PHE A 46 -3.91 -3.58 -1.60
CA PHE A 46 -4.44 -3.32 -0.26
C PHE A 46 -3.37 -2.64 0.59
N CYS A 47 -3.75 -1.50 1.16
CA CYS A 47 -2.86 -0.64 1.91
C CYS A 47 -3.41 -0.32 3.30
N LEU A 48 -2.52 -0.06 4.26
CA LEU A 48 -2.85 0.61 5.51
C LEU A 48 -2.82 2.13 5.28
N ASP A 49 -3.88 2.83 5.65
CA ASP A 49 -3.97 4.29 5.56
C ASP A 49 -3.74 4.96 6.93
N PHE A 50 -2.56 5.56 7.10
CA PHE A 50 -2.17 6.24 8.32
C PHE A 50 -2.81 7.64 8.50
N ASN A 51 -3.58 8.14 7.53
CA ASN A 51 -4.45 9.29 7.73
C ASN A 51 -5.79 8.92 8.36
N GLN A 52 -6.15 7.63 8.37
CA GLN A 52 -7.42 7.11 8.90
C GLN A 52 -7.15 6.11 10.03
N LEU A 53 -6.90 6.65 11.22
CA LEU A 53 -6.68 5.86 12.43
C LEU A 53 -7.98 5.69 13.24
N ASP A 54 -8.15 4.53 13.86
CA ASP A 54 -9.23 4.30 14.81
C ASP A 54 -8.91 4.86 16.21
N SER A 55 -9.76 4.54 17.21
CA SER A 55 -9.62 5.05 18.58
C SER A 55 -8.40 4.50 19.34
N ILE A 56 -7.75 3.45 18.85
CA ILE A 56 -6.54 2.86 19.43
C ILE A 56 -5.29 3.10 18.57
N GLY A 57 -5.43 3.83 17.45
CA GLY A 57 -4.34 4.20 16.57
C GLY A 57 -4.04 3.18 15.48
N GLU A 58 -4.93 2.22 15.23
CA GLU A 58 -4.76 1.27 14.12
C GLU A 58 -5.26 1.88 12.79
N PRO A 59 -4.48 1.78 11.70
CA PRO A 59 -4.88 2.31 10.40
C PRO A 59 -5.92 1.43 9.73
N LYS A 60 -6.85 2.06 9.00
CA LYS A 60 -7.83 1.37 8.17
C LYS A 60 -7.16 0.72 6.96
N VAL A 61 -7.64 -0.47 6.57
CA VAL A 61 -7.28 -1.09 5.28
C VAL A 61 -8.12 -0.47 4.16
N VAL A 62 -7.44 -0.03 3.10
CA VAL A 62 -8.03 0.58 1.89
C VAL A 62 -7.53 -0.11 0.62
N SER A 63 -8.27 0.02 -0.48
CA SER A 63 -7.83 -0.40 -1.82
C SER A 63 -7.24 0.78 -2.58
N PHE A 64 -6.08 0.61 -3.20
CA PHE A 64 -5.45 1.58 -4.10
C PHE A 64 -5.33 0.94 -5.49
N ILE A 65 -5.74 1.67 -6.53
CA ILE A 65 -5.70 1.18 -7.91
C ILE A 65 -4.62 1.95 -8.67
N PRO A 66 -3.43 1.36 -8.91
CA PRO A 66 -2.38 1.99 -9.70
C PRO A 66 -2.88 2.47 -11.07
N GLY A 67 -2.39 3.61 -11.53
CA GLY A 67 -2.78 4.19 -12.83
C GLY A 67 -4.11 4.94 -12.83
N VAL A 68 -4.92 4.86 -11.77
CA VAL A 68 -6.07 5.75 -11.56
C VAL A 68 -5.59 7.04 -10.89
N ALA A 69 -6.01 8.19 -11.39
CA ALA A 69 -5.64 9.50 -10.84
C ALA A 69 -6.01 9.59 -9.34
N LEU A 70 -5.14 10.22 -8.53
CA LEU A 70 -5.29 10.26 -7.07
C LEU A 70 -6.61 10.90 -6.61
N ASP A 71 -7.13 11.87 -7.35
CA ASP A 71 -8.41 12.53 -7.07
C ASP A 71 -9.63 11.66 -7.38
N SER A 72 -9.41 10.58 -8.13
CA SER A 72 -10.41 9.62 -8.59
C SER A 72 -10.36 8.30 -7.81
N GLN A 73 -9.43 8.16 -6.86
CA GLN A 73 -9.32 7.00 -5.97
C GLN A 73 -10.50 6.98 -4.99
N THR A 74 -11.19 5.85 -4.89
CA THR A 74 -12.31 5.67 -3.94
C THR A 74 -11.86 5.16 -2.58
N TYR A 75 -10.72 4.46 -2.51
CA TYR A 75 -10.20 3.81 -1.31
C TYR A 75 -11.16 2.79 -0.65
N GLU A 76 -12.16 2.32 -1.39
CA GLU A 76 -13.16 1.38 -0.91
C GLU A 76 -12.66 -0.06 -1.06
N THR A 77 -12.74 -0.84 0.02
CA THR A 77 -12.56 -2.28 -0.04
C THR A 77 -13.92 -2.91 -0.34
N ASN A 78 -14.09 -3.53 -1.50
CA ASN A 78 -15.29 -4.33 -1.78
C ASN A 78 -15.34 -5.50 -0.77
N ARG A 79 -16.34 -5.51 0.10
CA ARG A 79 -16.64 -6.61 1.04
C ARG A 79 -17.91 -7.33 0.60
#